data_AF-A0A2W4MP98-F1
#
_entry.id   AF-A0A2W4MP98-F1
#
_cell.length_a   1.000
_cell.length_b   1.000
_cell.length_c   1.000
_cell.angle_alpha   90.00
_cell.angle_beta   90.00
_cell.angle_gamma   90.00
#
_symmetry.space_group_name_H-M   'P 1'
#
loop_
_entity.id
_entity.type
_entity.pdbx_description
1 polymer ?
#
loop_
_entity_poly.entity_id
_entity_poly.type
_entity_poly.pdbx_seq_one_letter_code
_entity_poly.pdbx_strand_id
1 'polypeptide(L)'
;MIVALAIGGLVWFFSGDAPGEVDIDRTASSVSGNPTTTDAAGSAGVPAGIEGTWVVDTTVGEFTLEDTTTAFFAGFRIDEELRGIGATTAVGRTPLVSGSILIAGDRVTSATVSADLRGIVSNESRRNGAIQRSLGTAPHPEATFELPNPAAPPPGPAPGRGGGPPPGAT
;
A
#
# COMPACT_ATOMS: atom_id res chain seq x y z
N MET A 1 29.07 29.68 -22.67
CA MET A 1 27.70 29.14 -22.85
C MET A 1 27.62 27.70 -22.33
N ILE A 2 27.86 27.51 -21.02
CA ILE A 2 27.83 26.21 -20.31
C ILE A 2 26.93 26.29 -19.06
N VAL A 3 26.69 27.52 -18.57
CA VAL A 3 25.84 27.82 -17.41
C VAL A 3 24.37 27.46 -17.64
N ALA A 4 23.85 27.59 -18.87
CA ALA A 4 22.44 27.26 -19.17
C ALA A 4 22.15 25.75 -19.13
N LEU A 5 23.12 24.89 -19.47
CA LEU A 5 22.96 23.43 -19.41
C LEU A 5 23.03 22.90 -17.98
N ALA A 6 23.84 23.53 -17.11
CA ALA A 6 23.88 23.19 -15.69
C ALA A 6 22.57 23.55 -14.98
N ILE A 7 21.98 24.72 -15.30
CA ILE A 7 20.69 25.14 -14.75
C ILE A 7 19.54 24.31 -15.33
N GLY A 8 19.52 24.08 -16.65
CA GLY A 8 18.50 23.23 -17.29
C GLY A 8 18.54 21.77 -16.82
N GLY A 9 19.74 21.23 -16.60
CA GLY A 9 19.93 19.91 -16.01
C GLY A 9 19.48 19.83 -14.55
N LEU A 10 19.69 20.89 -13.75
CA LEU A 10 19.22 20.97 -12.37
C LEU A 10 17.69 21.07 -12.30
N VAL A 11 17.06 21.88 -13.16
CA VAL A 11 15.60 22.04 -13.21
C VAL A 11 14.94 20.73 -13.66
N TRP A 12 15.37 20.13 -14.78
CA TRP A 12 14.81 18.84 -15.23
C TRP A 12 14.98 17.71 -14.18
N PHE A 13 16.10 17.73 -13.44
CA PHE A 13 16.41 16.76 -12.39
C PHE A 13 15.47 16.86 -11.18
N PHE A 14 15.03 18.06 -10.79
CA PHE A 14 14.07 18.24 -9.70
C PHE A 14 12.60 18.26 -10.17
N SER A 15 12.36 18.43 -11.47
CA SER A 15 11.04 18.37 -12.12
C SER A 15 10.66 16.99 -12.64
N GLY A 16 11.40 15.92 -12.28
CA GLY A 16 10.98 14.55 -12.56
C GLY A 16 9.63 14.25 -11.90
N ASP A 17 8.70 13.66 -12.66
CA ASP A 17 7.39 13.27 -12.14
C ASP A 17 7.58 12.32 -10.96
N ALA A 18 7.01 12.65 -9.81
CA ALA A 18 7.02 11.76 -8.67
C ALA A 18 6.06 10.59 -8.98
N PRO A 19 6.36 9.34 -8.54
CA PRO A 19 5.41 8.25 -8.66
C PRO A 19 4.02 8.67 -8.19
N GLY A 20 2.95 8.07 -8.74
CA GLY A 20 1.58 8.45 -8.36
C GLY A 20 1.29 8.30 -6.85
N GLU A 21 0.35 9.10 -6.35
CA GLU A 21 -0.21 8.94 -5.01
C GLU A 21 -0.97 7.62 -4.87
N VAL A 22 -0.96 7.06 -3.66
CA VAL A 22 -1.70 5.85 -3.34
C VAL A 22 -3.11 6.25 -2.94
N ASP A 23 -4.08 5.82 -3.73
CA ASP A 23 -5.50 6.08 -3.50
C ASP A 23 -6.13 4.87 -2.82
N ILE A 24 -6.31 4.97 -1.50
CA ILE A 24 -6.89 3.90 -0.66
C ILE A 24 -8.35 3.64 -1.07
N ASP A 25 -9.09 4.66 -1.48
CA ASP A 25 -10.49 4.53 -1.90
C ASP A 25 -10.60 3.78 -3.23
N ARG A 26 -9.70 4.06 -4.17
CA ARG A 26 -9.57 3.29 -5.41
C ARG A 26 -9.20 1.84 -5.13
N THR A 27 -8.23 1.59 -4.24
CA THR A 27 -7.83 0.22 -3.88
C THR A 27 -8.97 -0.53 -3.19
N ALA A 28 -9.68 0.11 -2.26
CA ALA A 28 -10.85 -0.47 -1.62
C ALA A 28 -11.96 -0.77 -2.64
N SER A 29 -12.16 0.15 -3.59
CA SER A 29 -13.12 -0.02 -4.69
C SER A 29 -12.74 -1.14 -5.66
N SER A 30 -11.45 -1.37 -5.93
CA SER A 30 -11.00 -2.48 -6.77
C SER A 30 -11.18 -3.84 -6.08
N VAL A 31 -11.00 -3.89 -4.74
CA VAL A 31 -11.29 -5.09 -3.95
C VAL A 31 -12.80 -5.36 -3.90
N SER A 32 -13.61 -4.31 -3.77
CA SER A 32 -15.07 -4.42 -3.82
C SER A 32 -15.63 -4.65 -5.23
N GLY A 33 -14.84 -4.35 -6.28
CA GLY A 33 -15.24 -4.25 -7.67
C GLY A 33 -15.23 -5.55 -8.47
N ASN A 34 -14.86 -6.68 -7.86
CA ASN A 34 -15.01 -7.98 -8.50
C ASN A 34 -16.07 -8.87 -7.83
N PRO A 35 -17.38 -8.53 -7.95
CA PRO A 35 -18.40 -9.54 -8.14
C PRO A 35 -18.64 -9.67 -9.65
N THR A 36 -17.90 -10.54 -10.34
CA THR A 36 -18.51 -11.15 -11.53
C THR A 36 -19.58 -12.10 -11.00
N THR A 37 -20.76 -11.57 -10.69
CA THR A 37 -21.95 -12.38 -10.49
C THR A 37 -23.19 -11.56 -10.80
N THR A 38 -23.92 -12.00 -11.83
CA THR A 38 -25.33 -11.70 -12.05
C THR A 38 -26.12 -11.89 -10.75
N ASP A 39 -26.76 -10.80 -10.32
CA ASP A 39 -27.91 -10.63 -9.40
C ASP A 39 -28.04 -11.48 -8.11
N ALA A 40 -28.08 -10.79 -6.95
CA ALA A 40 -29.33 -10.44 -6.24
C ALA A 40 -29.14 -10.31 -4.71
N ALA A 41 -29.72 -9.24 -4.17
CA ALA A 41 -29.68 -8.78 -2.78
C ALA A 41 -30.07 -9.81 -1.71
N GLY A 42 -29.25 -9.89 -0.65
CA GLY A 42 -29.54 -10.50 0.64
C GLY A 42 -28.60 -9.93 1.70
N SER A 43 -29.15 -9.50 2.84
CA SER A 43 -28.37 -9.04 3.99
C SER A 43 -27.50 -10.20 4.49
N ALA A 44 -26.20 -10.12 4.20
CA ALA A 44 -25.23 -11.10 4.60
C ALA A 44 -24.56 -10.63 5.90
N GLY A 45 -24.73 -11.41 6.97
CA GLY A 45 -23.79 -11.37 8.08
C GLY A 45 -22.37 -11.63 7.57
N VAL A 46 -21.38 -11.19 8.34
CA VAL A 46 -19.95 -11.40 8.08
C VAL A 46 -19.73 -12.87 7.66
N PRO A 47 -19.02 -13.14 6.55
CA PRO A 47 -18.76 -14.51 6.13
C PRO A 47 -18.11 -15.28 7.27
N ALA A 48 -18.75 -16.35 7.73
CA ALA A 48 -18.09 -17.33 8.59
C ALA A 48 -16.95 -17.95 7.77
N GLY A 49 -15.70 -17.63 8.13
CA GLY A 49 -14.51 -18.16 7.45
C GLY A 49 -13.32 -17.20 7.33
N ILE A 50 -13.43 -15.92 7.70
CA ILE A 50 -12.28 -15.00 7.71
C ILE A 50 -11.51 -15.00 9.04
N GLU A 51 -12.02 -15.72 10.04
CA GLU A 51 -11.41 -15.81 11.35
C GLU A 51 -10.04 -16.49 11.29
N GLY A 52 -9.13 -16.04 12.13
CA GLY A 52 -7.77 -16.57 12.22
C GLY A 52 -6.71 -15.53 11.97
N THR A 53 -5.47 -16.02 11.85
CA THR A 53 -4.28 -15.19 11.65
C THR A 53 -3.97 -15.09 10.17
N TRP A 54 -4.00 -13.87 9.66
CA TRP A 54 -3.57 -13.50 8.31
C TRP A 54 -2.16 -12.95 8.38
N VAL A 55 -1.32 -13.27 7.39
CA VAL A 55 0.06 -12.79 7.30
C VAL A 55 0.28 -12.07 5.97
N VAL A 56 1.18 -11.10 5.97
CA VAL A 56 1.61 -10.41 4.74
C VAL A 56 2.36 -11.40 3.86
N ASP A 57 1.93 -11.53 2.60
CA ASP A 57 2.59 -12.34 1.59
C ASP A 57 3.22 -11.43 0.53
N THR A 58 4.51 -11.13 0.69
CA THR A 58 5.26 -10.30 -0.25
C THR A 58 5.66 -11.02 -1.54
N THR A 59 5.27 -12.28 -1.73
CA THR A 59 5.48 -13.00 -3.00
C THR A 59 4.39 -12.69 -4.02
N VAL A 60 3.29 -12.09 -3.57
CA VAL A 60 2.19 -11.65 -4.44
C VAL A 60 2.46 -10.21 -4.91
N GLY A 61 2.43 -10.04 -6.23
CA GLY A 61 2.71 -8.76 -6.88
C GLY A 61 4.20 -8.48 -7.07
N GLU A 62 4.48 -7.51 -7.92
CA GLU A 62 5.84 -7.03 -8.18
C GLU A 62 5.96 -5.59 -7.68
N PHE A 63 7.04 -5.32 -6.93
CA PHE A 63 7.33 -3.97 -6.48
C PHE A 63 8.18 -3.22 -7.49
N THR A 64 7.65 -2.12 -8.00
CA THR A 64 8.44 -1.06 -8.64
C THR A 64 8.13 0.26 -7.94
N LEU A 65 9.03 1.24 -8.03
CA LEU A 65 8.78 2.55 -7.41
C LEU A 65 7.62 3.27 -8.11
N GLU A 66 7.42 3.01 -9.39
CA GLU A 66 6.46 3.65 -10.29
C GLU A 66 5.08 2.98 -10.23
N ASP A 67 5.06 1.65 -10.17
CA ASP A 67 3.85 0.83 -10.02
C ASP A 67 3.93 -0.06 -8.78
N THR A 68 3.08 0.26 -7.80
CA THR A 68 2.95 -0.45 -6.54
C THR A 68 1.57 -1.08 -6.37
N THR A 69 0.78 -1.19 -7.45
CA THR A 69 -0.65 -1.53 -7.38
C THR A 69 -0.87 -2.92 -6.78
N THR A 70 0.08 -3.83 -6.99
CA THR A 70 -0.04 -5.24 -6.56
C THR A 70 0.91 -5.62 -5.43
N ALA A 71 1.84 -4.74 -5.05
CA ALA A 71 2.88 -5.04 -4.08
C ALA A 71 2.53 -4.54 -2.67
N PHE A 72 3.05 -5.23 -1.66
CA PHE A 72 3.08 -4.74 -0.29
C PHE A 72 4.29 -3.83 -0.10
N PHE A 73 4.07 -2.62 0.41
CA PHE A 73 5.14 -1.67 0.71
C PHE A 73 4.74 -0.71 1.83
N ALA A 74 5.76 -0.12 2.46
CA ALA A 74 5.60 1.03 3.34
C ALA A 74 6.47 2.18 2.82
N GLY A 75 6.10 3.42 3.09
CA GLY A 75 6.84 4.56 2.55
C GLY A 75 6.32 5.92 2.97
N PHE A 76 6.89 6.95 2.35
CA PHE A 76 6.54 8.34 2.56
C PHE A 76 6.43 9.09 1.23
N ARG A 77 5.70 10.20 1.28
CA ARG A 77 5.72 11.28 0.28
C ARG A 77 5.89 12.59 1.03
N ILE A 78 6.82 13.42 0.57
CA ILE A 78 7.10 14.73 1.17
C ILE A 78 7.11 15.74 0.04
N ASP A 79 6.21 16.72 0.12
CA ASP A 79 6.21 17.86 -0.78
C ASP A 79 7.23 18.90 -0.31
N GLU A 80 8.13 19.28 -1.20
CA GLU A 80 9.26 20.15 -0.95
C GLU A 80 9.16 21.40 -1.83
N GLU A 81 9.40 22.58 -1.27
CA GLU A 81 9.54 23.83 -2.04
C GLU A 81 11.01 24.29 -1.99
N LEU A 82 11.72 24.11 -3.12
CA LEU A 82 13.13 24.44 -3.21
C LEU A 82 13.32 25.85 -3.79
N ARG A 83 13.90 26.74 -2.99
CA ARG A 83 14.15 28.13 -3.42
C ARG A 83 14.95 28.18 -4.72
N GLY A 84 14.35 28.71 -5.78
CA GLY A 84 14.96 28.88 -7.10
C GLY A 84 14.88 27.66 -8.02
N ILE A 85 14.28 26.56 -7.57
CA ILE A 85 14.12 25.30 -8.31
C ILE A 85 12.63 24.92 -8.44
N GLY A 86 11.80 25.32 -7.48
CA GLY A 86 10.34 25.11 -7.47
C GLY A 86 9.89 23.94 -6.60
N ALA A 87 8.62 23.57 -6.72
CA ALA A 87 8.01 22.45 -6.01
C ALA A 87 8.50 21.10 -6.55
N THR A 88 8.75 20.15 -5.66
CA THR A 88 9.11 18.77 -5.99
C THR A 88 8.58 17.83 -4.91
N THR A 89 8.30 16.57 -5.24
CA THR A 89 7.84 15.58 -4.26
C THR A 89 8.90 14.47 -4.12
N ALA A 90 9.40 14.30 -2.91
CA ALA A 90 10.28 13.20 -2.54
C ALA A 90 9.44 11.98 -2.15
N VAL A 91 9.67 10.85 -2.82
CA VAL A 91 8.94 9.61 -2.57
C VAL A 91 9.93 8.51 -2.22
N GLY A 92 9.76 7.90 -1.05
CA GLY A 92 10.55 6.76 -0.60
C GLY A 92 9.64 5.59 -0.25
N ARG A 93 9.97 4.38 -0.73
CA ARG A 93 9.19 3.16 -0.48
C ARG A 93 10.14 1.98 -0.20
N THR A 94 9.72 1.06 0.67
CA THR A 94 10.38 -0.23 0.92
C THR A 94 9.39 -1.37 0.71
N PRO A 95 9.73 -2.39 -0.10
CA PRO A 95 8.92 -3.60 -0.24
C PRO A 95 9.16 -4.60 0.90
N LEU A 96 10.13 -4.34 1.78
CA LEU A 96 10.50 -5.22 2.87
C LEU A 96 9.51 -5.05 4.03
N VAL A 97 8.30 -5.54 3.82
CA VAL A 97 7.19 -5.45 4.78
C VAL A 97 6.86 -6.85 5.28
N SER A 98 6.58 -6.94 6.57
CA SER A 98 6.03 -8.12 7.22
C SER A 98 4.87 -7.71 8.12
N GLY A 99 4.02 -8.65 8.48
CA GLY A 99 2.94 -8.34 9.40
C GLY A 99 1.95 -9.46 9.56
N SER A 100 1.08 -9.30 10.55
CA SER A 100 0.00 -10.23 10.83
C SER A 100 -1.24 -9.50 11.36
N ILE A 101 -2.41 -10.05 11.06
CA ILE A 101 -3.71 -9.58 11.53
C ILE A 101 -4.46 -10.76 12.13
N LEU A 102 -5.05 -10.57 13.31
CA LEU A 102 -5.91 -11.55 13.96
C LEU A 102 -7.37 -11.10 13.88
N ILE A 103 -8.19 -11.91 13.23
CA ILE A 103 -9.63 -11.68 13.11
C ILE A 103 -10.38 -12.69 14.01
N ALA A 104 -11.25 -12.19 14.87
CA ALA A 104 -12.15 -13.01 15.69
C ALA A 104 -13.58 -12.46 15.59
N GLY A 105 -14.52 -13.31 15.16
CA GLY A 105 -15.87 -12.90 14.82
C GLY A 105 -15.87 -11.84 13.72
N ASP A 106 -16.43 -10.69 14.06
CA ASP A 106 -16.54 -9.51 13.21
C ASP A 106 -15.54 -8.41 13.62
N ARG A 107 -14.41 -8.74 14.24
CA ARG A 107 -13.39 -7.77 14.68
C ARG A 107 -11.97 -8.21 14.35
N VAL A 108 -11.18 -7.26 13.87
CA VAL A 108 -9.72 -7.30 13.98
C VAL A 108 -9.37 -7.02 15.43
N THR A 109 -8.81 -8.02 16.10
CA THR A 109 -8.46 -7.94 17.53
C THR A 109 -7.00 -7.58 17.75
N SER A 110 -6.15 -7.87 16.77
CA SER A 110 -4.75 -7.49 16.75
C SER A 110 -4.29 -7.29 15.31
N ALA A 111 -3.41 -6.32 15.10
CA ALA A 111 -2.68 -6.16 13.84
C ALA A 111 -1.31 -5.57 14.14
N THR A 112 -0.29 -6.14 13.53
CA THR A 112 1.09 -5.66 13.58
C THR A 112 1.65 -5.66 12.17
N VAL A 113 2.21 -4.54 11.73
CA VAL A 113 2.92 -4.40 10.45
C VAL A 113 4.28 -3.79 10.71
N SER A 114 5.31 -4.39 10.17
CA SER A 114 6.71 -3.96 10.29
C SER A 114 7.33 -3.75 8.92
N ALA A 115 8.11 -2.68 8.77
CA ALA A 115 8.84 -2.37 7.55
C ALA A 115 10.34 -2.20 7.83
N ASP A 116 11.18 -2.88 7.04
CA ASP A 116 12.64 -2.68 7.06
C ASP A 116 13.01 -1.45 6.23
N LEU A 117 13.39 -0.39 6.94
CA LEU A 117 13.72 0.91 6.39
C LEU A 117 15.07 0.92 5.65
N ARG A 118 15.93 -0.08 5.87
CA ARG A 118 17.20 -0.20 5.13
C ARG A 118 16.96 -0.51 3.66
N GLY A 119 15.82 -1.13 3.35
CA GLY A 119 15.35 -1.40 1.99
C GLY A 119 14.68 -0.22 1.29
N ILE A 120 14.62 0.97 1.92
CA ILE A 120 14.01 2.15 1.27
C ILE A 120 14.79 2.52 0.01
N VAL A 121 14.04 2.58 -1.09
CA VAL A 121 14.44 3.18 -2.36
C VAL A 121 13.60 4.43 -2.59
N SER A 122 14.18 5.44 -3.23
CA SER A 122 13.47 6.66 -3.58
C SER A 122 13.48 6.91 -5.08
N ASN A 123 12.56 7.76 -5.54
CA ASN A 123 12.47 8.21 -6.94
C ASN A 123 13.74 8.94 -7.42
N GLU A 124 14.67 9.26 -6.51
CA GLU A 124 16.01 9.75 -6.84
C GLU A 124 17.07 8.95 -6.07
N SER A 125 17.68 7.96 -6.73
CA SER A 125 18.65 7.04 -6.10
C SER A 125 19.77 7.73 -5.30
N ARG A 126 20.20 8.93 -5.71
CA ARG A 126 21.24 9.70 -5.00
C ARG A 126 20.77 10.18 -3.61
N ARG A 127 19.45 10.29 -3.37
CA ARG A 127 18.86 10.67 -2.07
C ARG A 127 18.83 9.50 -1.09
N ASN A 128 18.88 8.24 -1.53
CA ASN A 128 18.70 7.07 -0.67
C ASN A 128 19.61 7.12 0.57
N GLY A 129 20.89 7.42 0.41
CA GLY A 129 21.82 7.51 1.54
C GLY A 129 21.52 8.67 2.50
N ALA A 130 21.02 9.80 2.00
CA ALA A 130 20.60 10.91 2.85
C ALA A 130 19.32 10.58 3.61
N ILE A 131 18.34 9.97 2.94
CA ILE A 131 17.09 9.50 3.54
C ILE A 131 17.37 8.50 4.66
N GLN A 132 18.20 7.49 4.40
CA GLN A 132 18.56 6.47 5.40
C GLN A 132 19.25 7.08 6.63
N ARG A 133 20.11 8.09 6.44
CA ARG A 133 20.74 8.81 7.55
C ARG A 133 19.73 9.65 8.34
N SER A 134 18.84 10.38 7.66
CA SER A 134 17.83 11.21 8.31
C SER A 134 16.82 10.39 9.10
N LEU A 135 16.44 9.22 8.59
CA LEU A 135 15.59 8.26 9.30
C LEU A 135 16.35 7.43 10.34
N GLY A 136 17.68 7.50 10.37
CA GLY A 136 18.49 6.73 11.29
C GLY A 136 18.34 5.21 11.10
N THR A 137 18.25 4.73 9.86
CA THR A 137 17.92 3.31 9.59
C THR A 137 18.99 2.31 9.99
N ALA A 138 20.22 2.77 10.28
CA ALA A 138 21.25 1.92 10.85
C ALA A 138 20.98 1.58 12.34
N PRO A 139 20.79 2.56 13.24
CA PRO A 139 20.37 2.28 14.62
C PRO A 139 18.88 1.91 14.77
N HIS A 140 18.02 2.31 13.84
CA HIS A 140 16.57 2.09 13.86
C HIS A 140 16.09 1.50 12.53
N PRO A 141 16.42 0.23 12.25
CA PRO A 141 16.15 -0.38 10.95
C PRO A 141 14.68 -0.65 10.67
N GLU A 142 13.83 -0.68 11.69
CA GLU A 142 12.45 -1.15 11.58
C GLU A 142 11.46 -0.07 12.03
N ALA A 143 10.39 0.10 11.26
CA ALA A 143 9.20 0.85 11.67
C ALA A 143 8.04 -0.12 11.89
N THR A 144 7.44 -0.08 13.07
CA THR A 144 6.35 -0.98 13.46
C THR A 144 5.07 -0.18 13.72
N PHE A 145 3.96 -0.68 13.17
CA PHE A 145 2.61 -0.17 13.35
C PHE A 145 1.79 -1.24 14.04
N GLU A 146 1.19 -0.90 15.17
CA GLU A 146 0.35 -1.81 15.95
C GLU A 146 -1.05 -1.23 16.11
N LEU A 147 -2.05 -2.11 16.10
CA LEU A 147 -3.42 -1.74 16.39
C LEU A 147 -3.65 -1.72 17.91
N PRO A 148 -3.85 -0.54 18.53
CA PRO A 148 -3.93 -0.45 19.99
C PRO A 148 -5.27 -0.91 20.56
N ASN A 149 -6.34 -0.90 19.75
CA ASN A 149 -7.69 -1.29 20.14
C ASN A 149 -8.36 -2.12 19.03
N PRO A 150 -9.20 -3.10 19.36
CA PRO A 150 -9.93 -3.86 18.35
C PRO A 150 -10.75 -2.95 17.43
N ALA A 151 -10.69 -3.23 16.12
CA ALA A 151 -11.42 -2.50 15.09
C ALA A 151 -12.32 -3.47 14.31
N ALA A 152 -13.40 -2.97 13.71
CA ALA A 152 -14.15 -3.77 12.74
C ALA A 152 -13.22 -4.08 11.55
N PRO A 153 -13.24 -5.31 11.00
CA PRO A 153 -12.53 -5.60 9.77
C PRO A 153 -13.12 -4.74 8.65
N PRO A 154 -12.32 -4.39 7.64
CA PRO A 154 -12.88 -3.84 6.42
C PRO A 154 -13.94 -4.82 5.87
N PRO A 155 -15.03 -4.34 5.27
CA PRO A 155 -16.06 -5.22 4.73
C PRO A 155 -15.42 -6.22 3.76
N GLY A 156 -15.60 -7.51 4.03
CA GLY A 156 -15.10 -8.59 3.18
C GLY A 156 -15.92 -8.73 1.89
N PRO A 157 -15.42 -9.49 0.90
CA PRO A 157 -16.19 -9.80 -0.31
C PRO A 157 -17.50 -10.51 0.08
N ALA A 158 -18.62 -10.08 -0.51
CA ALA A 158 -19.96 -10.58 -0.18
C ALA A 158 -20.08 -12.10 -0.40
N PRO A 159 -20.82 -12.86 0.45
CA PRO A 159 -21.02 -14.29 0.24
C PRO A 159 -21.75 -14.58 -1.07
N GLY A 160 -21.17 -15.45 -1.90
CA GLY A 160 -21.83 -15.93 -3.12
C GLY A 160 -23.09 -16.74 -2.78
N ARG A 161 -24.24 -16.34 -3.34
CA ARG A 161 -25.50 -17.09 -3.20
C ARG A 161 -25.37 -18.45 -3.91
N GLY A 162 -25.31 -19.54 -3.13
CA GLY A 162 -25.44 -20.89 -3.65
C GLY A 162 -26.80 -21.08 -4.32
N GLY A 163 -26.79 -21.48 -5.60
CA GLY A 163 -28.00 -21.77 -6.36
C GLY A 163 -28.73 -22.99 -5.79
N GLY A 164 -30.02 -22.82 -5.47
CA GLY A 164 -30.93 -23.94 -5.26
C GLY A 164 -31.16 -24.71 -6.57
N PRO A 165 -31.54 -26.00 -6.49
CA PRO A 165 -31.68 -26.86 -7.67
C PRO A 165 -32.74 -26.31 -8.64
N PRO A 166 -32.55 -26.49 -9.96
CA PRO A 166 -33.43 -25.91 -10.98
C PRO A 166 -34.85 -26.50 -10.88
N PRO A 167 -35.91 -25.68 -11.02
CA PRO A 167 -37.27 -26.18 -11.11
C PRO A 167 -37.52 -26.75 -12.51
N GLY A 168 -37.86 -28.04 -12.59
CA GLY A 168 -38.36 -28.65 -13.82
C GLY A 168 -37.66 -29.96 -14.20
N ALA A 169 -37.94 -31.02 -13.46
CA ALA A 169 -37.86 -32.38 -13.98
C ALA A 169 -39.24 -33.02 -13.84
N THR A 170 -40.03 -32.93 -14.92
CA THR A 170 -41.08 -33.89 -15.29
C THR A 170 -41.02 -34.06 -16.79
#